data_AF-A0A382M575-F1
#
_entry.id   AF-A0A382M575-F1
#
_cell.length_a   1.000
_cell.length_b   1.000
_cell.length_c   1.000
_cell.angle_alpha   90.00
_cell.angle_beta   90.00
_cell.angle_gamma   90.00
#
_symmetry.space_group_name_H-M   'P 1'
#
loop_
_entity.id
_entity.type
_entity.pdbx_description
1 polymer ?
#
loop_
_entity_poly.entity_id
_entity_poly.type
_entity_poly.pdbx_seq_one_letter_code
_entity_poly.pdbx_strand_id
1 'polypeptide(L)'
;VTATEFSATDAASARYGDAVALGDFVALLKPRVMSLVVFTGVVGMLLAPGALHPVLAIVAILCIAVGAGAAGAINMWYDRDIDALMTRTRNRPIPAGRVAPNIALGFGITLAVASVSVMALAVNGVAAGLLAFTIFFY
;
A
#
# COMPACT_ATOMS: atom_id res chain seq x y z
N VAL A 1 15.02 11.30 26.05
CA VAL A 1 14.23 11.24 24.80
C VAL A 1 13.79 12.65 24.53
N THR A 2 14.41 13.28 23.54
CA THR A 2 14.98 14.64 23.66
C THR A 2 14.22 15.61 22.76
N ALA A 3 14.01 16.85 23.23
CA ALA A 3 13.26 17.94 22.55
C ALA A 3 13.68 18.23 21.10
N THR A 4 14.85 17.76 20.67
CA THR A 4 15.35 17.84 19.30
C THR A 4 14.56 16.99 18.30
N GLU A 5 14.02 15.83 18.72
CA GLU A 5 13.20 14.97 17.85
C GLU A 5 11.82 15.59 17.58
N PHE A 6 11.25 16.25 18.59
CA PHE A 6 9.97 16.97 18.46
C PHE A 6 10.10 18.13 17.46
N SER A 7 11.19 18.89 17.54
CA SER A 7 11.47 20.02 16.64
C SER A 7 11.70 19.62 15.18
N ALA A 8 12.35 18.48 14.92
CA ALA A 8 12.55 17.98 13.56
C ALA A 8 11.26 17.44 12.95
N THR A 9 10.40 16.81 13.77
CA THR A 9 9.09 16.30 13.37
C THR A 9 8.14 17.46 13.03
N ASP A 10 8.16 18.54 13.83
CA ASP A 10 7.37 19.75 13.58
C ASP A 10 7.84 20.49 12.32
N ALA A 11 9.15 20.64 12.10
CA ALA A 11 9.68 21.29 10.91
C ALA A 11 9.41 20.49 9.62
N ALA A 12 9.43 19.16 9.69
CA ALA A 12 9.01 18.30 8.60
C ALA A 12 7.49 18.42 8.36
N SER A 13 6.68 18.44 9.42
CA SER A 13 5.22 18.59 9.35
C SER A 13 4.80 19.91 8.68
N ALA A 14 5.55 20.99 8.93
CA ALA A 14 5.33 22.32 8.34
C ALA A 14 5.61 22.39 6.83
N ARG A 15 6.32 21.42 6.24
CA ARG A 15 6.51 21.33 4.77
C ARG A 15 5.33 20.70 4.04
N TYR A 16 4.43 19.99 4.73
CA TYR A 16 3.22 19.39 4.14
C TYR A 16 2.09 20.42 4.12
N GLY A 17 2.31 21.49 3.37
CA GLY A 17 1.35 22.58 3.16
C GLY A 17 0.42 22.26 2.00
N ASP A 18 -0.64 21.51 2.27
CA ASP A 18 -1.98 21.58 1.67
C ASP A 18 -2.76 20.33 2.06
N ALA A 19 -4.10 20.41 2.07
CA ALA A 19 -4.96 19.26 2.31
C ALA A 19 -4.55 18.11 1.37
N VAL A 20 -4.10 16.99 1.94
CA VAL A 20 -3.64 15.83 1.16
C VAL A 20 -4.74 15.42 0.19
N ALA A 21 -4.50 15.59 -1.11
CA ALA A 21 -5.50 15.28 -2.11
C ALA A 21 -5.75 13.76 -2.15
N LEU A 22 -7.00 13.35 -2.33
CA LEU A 22 -7.36 11.95 -2.58
C LEU A 22 -6.52 11.33 -3.71
N GLY A 23 -6.16 12.13 -4.72
CA GLY A 23 -5.30 11.73 -5.83
C GLY A 23 -3.87 11.34 -5.39
N ASP A 24 -3.34 11.93 -4.32
CA ASP A 24 -2.02 11.58 -3.79
C ASP A 24 -2.04 10.23 -3.05
N PHE A 25 -3.13 9.91 -2.34
CA PHE A 25 -3.33 8.57 -1.78
C PHE A 25 -3.51 7.50 -2.86
N VAL A 26 -4.26 7.82 -3.92
CA VAL A 26 -4.39 6.92 -5.08
C VAL A 26 -3.04 6.71 -5.78
N ALA A 27 -2.20 7.76 -5.85
CA ALA A 27 -0.86 7.63 -6.40
C ALA A 27 0.04 6.71 -5.55
N LEU A 28 -0.10 6.71 -4.21
CA LEU A 28 0.62 5.80 -3.32
C LEU A 28 0.30 4.33 -3.58
N LEU A 29 -0.95 4.03 -3.95
CA LEU A 29 -1.41 2.66 -4.25
C LEU A 29 -0.84 2.11 -5.57
N LYS A 30 -0.07 2.89 -6.35
CA LYS A 30 0.53 2.52 -7.65
C LYS A 30 -0.48 1.75 -8.54
N PRO A 31 -1.51 2.41 -9.07
CA PRO A 31 -2.65 1.75 -9.74
C PRO A 31 -2.26 0.84 -10.92
N ARG A 32 -1.15 1.14 -11.60
CA ARG A 32 -0.62 0.30 -12.70
C ARG A 32 -0.06 -1.04 -12.21
N VAL A 33 0.57 -1.07 -11.04
CA VAL A 33 1.12 -2.32 -10.47
C VAL A 33 -0.02 -3.15 -9.89
N MET A 34 -0.93 -2.49 -9.17
CA MET A 34 -2.15 -3.08 -8.64
C MET A 34 -2.98 -3.78 -9.72
N SER A 35 -3.19 -3.16 -10.90
CA SER A 35 -3.98 -3.78 -11.98
C SER A 35 -3.38 -5.09 -12.50
N LEU A 36 -2.04 -5.18 -12.57
CA LEU A 36 -1.37 -6.39 -13.02
C LEU A 36 -1.56 -7.54 -12.01
N VAL A 37 -1.43 -7.23 -10.70
CA VAL A 37 -1.61 -8.21 -9.63
C VAL A 37 -3.07 -8.67 -9.53
N VAL A 38 -4.03 -7.75 -9.72
CA VAL A 38 -5.45 -8.10 -9.77
C VAL A 38 -5.75 -9.00 -10.97
N PHE A 39 -5.19 -8.69 -12.15
CA PHE A 39 -5.38 -9.50 -13.34
C PHE A 39 -4.87 -10.94 -13.13
N THR A 40 -3.65 -11.10 -12.60
CA THR A 40 -3.11 -12.44 -12.32
C THR A 40 -3.90 -13.18 -11.25
N GLY A 41 -4.39 -12.48 -10.22
CA GLY A 41 -5.27 -13.04 -9.19
C GLY A 41 -6.60 -13.56 -9.76
N VAL A 42 -7.24 -12.80 -10.66
CA VAL A 42 -8.47 -13.22 -11.35
C VAL A 42 -8.22 -14.45 -12.22
N VAL A 43 -7.14 -14.46 -13.00
CA VAL A 43 -6.78 -15.62 -13.84
C VAL A 43 -6.53 -16.86 -12.98
N GLY A 44 -5.78 -16.71 -11.89
CA GLY A 44 -5.54 -17.81 -10.94
C GLY A 44 -6.82 -18.35 -10.33
N MET A 45 -7.76 -17.47 -9.99
CA MET A 45 -9.08 -17.85 -9.46
C MET A 45 -9.94 -18.59 -10.49
N LEU A 46 -9.90 -18.20 -11.76
CA LEU A 46 -10.64 -18.88 -12.83
C LEU A 46 -10.08 -20.27 -13.16
N LEU A 47 -8.77 -20.48 -12.99
CA LEU A 47 -8.12 -21.76 -13.20
C LEU A 47 -8.23 -22.71 -12.02
N ALA A 48 -8.46 -22.18 -10.81
CA ALA A 48 -8.52 -22.98 -9.60
C ALA A 48 -9.69 -23.99 -9.65
N PRO A 49 -9.45 -25.27 -9.32
CA PRO A 49 -10.53 -26.25 -9.24
C PRO A 49 -11.41 -25.95 -8.02
N GLY A 50 -12.72 -25.91 -8.23
CA GLY A 50 -13.73 -25.66 -7.18
C GLY A 50 -14.53 -24.39 -7.41
N ALA A 51 -15.72 -24.33 -6.81
CA ALA A 51 -16.58 -23.14 -6.88
C ALA A 51 -16.46 -22.33 -5.58
N LEU A 52 -15.88 -21.13 -5.68
CA LEU A 52 -16.01 -20.12 -4.63
C LEU A 52 -17.32 -19.37 -4.81
N HIS A 53 -18.00 -19.07 -3.70
CA HIS A 53 -19.17 -18.22 -3.74
C HIS A 53 -18.79 -16.86 -4.36
N PRO A 54 -19.57 -16.30 -5.32
CA PRO A 54 -19.18 -15.09 -6.06
C PRO A 54 -18.82 -13.90 -5.17
N VAL A 55 -19.49 -13.77 -4.02
CA VAL A 55 -19.17 -12.72 -3.03
C VAL A 55 -17.78 -12.92 -2.43
N LEU A 56 -17.38 -14.14 -2.10
CA LEU A 56 -16.05 -14.44 -1.56
C LEU A 56 -14.96 -14.24 -2.61
N ALA A 57 -15.26 -14.57 -3.88
CA ALA A 57 -14.36 -14.29 -5.00
C ALA A 57 -14.08 -12.79 -5.14
N ILE A 58 -15.13 -11.95 -5.09
CA ILE A 58 -14.98 -10.49 -5.13
C ILE A 58 -14.20 -9.97 -3.93
N VAL A 59 -14.49 -10.46 -2.73
CA VAL A 59 -13.76 -10.09 -1.50
C VAL A 59 -12.28 -10.46 -1.61
N ALA A 60 -11.96 -11.65 -2.12
CA ALA A 60 -10.58 -12.08 -2.31
C ALA A 60 -9.83 -11.15 -3.29
N ILE A 61 -10.45 -10.84 -4.43
CA ILE A 61 -9.87 -9.93 -5.43
C ILE A 61 -9.66 -8.53 -4.83
N LEU A 62 -10.61 -8.02 -4.05
CA LEU A 62 -10.47 -6.74 -3.35
C LEU A 62 -9.31 -6.78 -2.34
N CYS A 63 -9.18 -7.84 -1.56
CA CYS A 63 -8.06 -7.99 -0.62
C CYS A 63 -6.72 -8.05 -1.35
N ILE A 64 -6.61 -8.74 -2.48
CA ILE A 64 -5.41 -8.76 -3.32
C ILE A 64 -5.09 -7.35 -3.82
N ALA A 65 -6.10 -6.62 -4.30
CA ALA A 65 -5.94 -5.28 -4.83
C ALA A 65 -5.47 -4.30 -3.75
N VAL A 66 -6.11 -4.33 -2.58
CA VAL A 66 -5.75 -3.50 -1.41
C VAL A 66 -4.37 -3.87 -0.88
N GLY A 67 -4.04 -5.16 -0.78
CA GLY A 67 -2.73 -5.62 -0.34
C GLY A 67 -1.59 -5.19 -1.29
N ALA A 68 -1.80 -5.31 -2.60
CA ALA A 68 -0.84 -4.83 -3.60
C ALA A 68 -0.61 -3.32 -3.51
N GLY A 69 -1.69 -2.55 -3.30
CA GLY A 69 -1.60 -1.11 -3.10
C GLY A 69 -0.92 -0.73 -1.78
N ALA A 70 -1.17 -1.48 -0.71
CA ALA A 70 -0.51 -1.31 0.59
C ALA A 70 1.00 -1.50 0.50
N ALA A 71 1.43 -2.56 -0.19
CA ALA A 71 2.84 -2.82 -0.49
C ALA A 71 3.46 -1.69 -1.32
N GLY A 72 2.72 -1.17 -2.32
CA GLY A 72 3.08 0.02 -3.09
C GLY A 72 3.38 1.24 -2.23
N ALA A 73 2.50 1.54 -1.26
CA ALA A 73 2.64 2.66 -0.35
C ALA A 73 3.84 2.51 0.60
N ILE A 74 4.04 1.30 1.15
CA ILE A 74 5.19 0.98 2.01
C ILE A 74 6.51 1.10 1.24
N ASN A 75 6.56 0.59 0.00
CA ASN A 75 7.76 0.68 -0.83
C ASN A 75 8.11 2.15 -1.15
N MET A 76 7.12 3.00 -1.41
CA MET A 76 7.38 4.44 -1.62
C MET A 76 7.88 5.14 -0.35
N TRP A 77 7.42 4.69 0.82
CA TRP A 77 7.97 5.16 2.09
C TRP A 77 9.43 4.74 2.27
N TYR A 78 9.77 3.50 1.91
CA TYR A 78 11.14 2.98 2.00
C TYR A 78 12.09 3.71 1.04
N ASP A 79 11.67 3.96 -0.20
CA ASP A 79 12.46 4.62 -1.23
C ASP A 79 12.58 6.15 -1.07
N ARG A 80 11.92 6.75 -0.07
CA ARG A 80 11.72 8.21 0.03
C ARG A 80 13.02 9.02 -0.05
N ASP A 81 14.09 8.54 0.57
CA ASP A 81 15.36 9.25 0.68
C ASP A 81 16.15 9.15 -0.64
N ILE A 82 16.03 8.01 -1.33
CA ILE A 82 16.63 7.76 -2.64
C ILE A 82 15.89 8.55 -3.72
N ASP A 83 14.56 8.52 -3.69
CA ASP A 83 13.71 9.22 -4.66
C ASP A 83 13.90 10.75 -4.60
N ALA A 84 14.23 11.31 -3.43
CA ALA A 84 14.53 12.73 -3.29
C ALA A 84 15.76 13.16 -4.11
N LEU A 85 16.74 12.26 -4.29
CA LEU A 85 17.98 12.54 -5.02
C LEU A 85 17.83 12.35 -6.53
N MET A 86 16.84 11.57 -6.99
CA MET A 86 16.66 11.19 -8.39
C MET A 86 15.82 12.19 -9.21
N THR A 87 16.35 12.67 -10.34
CA THR A 87 15.68 13.61 -11.25
C THR A 87 14.32 13.13 -11.77
N ARG A 88 14.13 11.81 -11.90
CA ARG A 88 12.92 11.19 -12.43
C ARG A 88 11.83 10.98 -11.36
N THR A 89 12.18 10.82 -10.09
CA THR A 89 11.26 10.38 -9.03
C THR A 89 11.09 11.37 -7.88
N ARG A 90 11.86 12.47 -7.88
CA ARG A 90 11.76 13.58 -6.92
C ARG A 90 10.36 14.20 -6.79
N ASN A 91 9.55 14.12 -7.84
CA ASN A 91 8.17 14.64 -7.86
C ASN A 91 7.12 13.67 -7.30
N ARG A 92 7.52 12.48 -6.82
CA ARG A 92 6.59 11.53 -6.16
C ARG A 92 6.00 12.15 -4.87
N PRO A 93 4.82 11.70 -4.39
CA PRO A 93 4.07 12.37 -3.32
C PRO A 93 4.86 12.56 -2.02
N ILE A 94 5.69 11.58 -1.64
CA ILE A 94 6.48 11.62 -0.39
C ILE A 94 7.70 12.55 -0.51
N PRO A 95 8.63 12.38 -1.48
CA PRO A 95 9.80 13.26 -1.62
C PRO A 95 9.44 14.70 -2.04
N ALA A 96 8.31 14.90 -2.73
CA ALA A 96 7.80 16.23 -3.09
C ALA A 96 7.16 16.97 -1.90
N GLY A 97 7.04 16.34 -0.73
CA GLY A 97 6.45 16.98 0.46
C GLY A 97 4.92 17.09 0.40
N ARG A 98 4.23 16.32 -0.46
CA ARG A 98 2.76 16.31 -0.55
C ARG A 98 2.11 15.37 0.48
N VAL A 99 2.79 14.28 0.82
CA VAL A 99 2.31 13.33 1.85
C VAL A 99 3.40 13.09 2.89
N ALA A 100 3.04 13.26 4.17
CA ALA A 100 3.93 12.95 5.27
C ALA A 100 4.31 11.46 5.27
N PRO A 101 5.62 11.10 5.33
CA PRO A 101 6.06 9.72 5.33
C PRO A 101 5.37 8.88 6.40
N ASN A 102 5.20 9.41 7.61
CA ASN A 102 4.55 8.69 8.70
C ASN A 102 3.08 8.38 8.40
N ILE A 103 2.39 9.27 7.69
CA ILE A 103 1.00 9.06 7.25
C ILE A 103 0.95 8.01 6.14
N ALA A 104 1.86 8.06 5.16
CA ALA A 104 1.95 7.07 4.10
C ALA A 104 2.26 5.67 4.66
N LEU A 105 3.17 5.56 5.63
CA LEU A 105 3.49 4.31 6.31
C LEU A 105 2.30 3.77 7.10
N GLY A 106 1.67 4.62 7.92
CA GLY A 106 0.48 4.23 8.69
C GLY A 106 -0.66 3.76 7.78
N PHE A 107 -0.89 4.45 6.67
CA PHE A 107 -1.87 4.05 5.66
C PHE A 107 -1.52 2.70 5.02
N GLY A 108 -0.26 2.50 4.60
CA GLY A 108 0.19 1.22 4.04
C GLY A 108 0.03 0.06 5.03
N ILE A 109 0.48 0.22 6.28
CA ILE A 109 0.38 -0.82 7.31
C ILE A 109 -1.07 -1.14 7.64
N THR A 110 -1.93 -0.13 7.80
CA THR A 110 -3.35 -0.35 8.11
C THR A 110 -4.06 -1.10 6.99
N LEU A 111 -3.80 -0.76 5.72
CA LEU A 111 -4.34 -1.50 4.58
C LEU A 111 -3.80 -2.93 4.48
N ALA A 112 -2.51 -3.13 4.76
CA ALA A 112 -1.89 -4.46 4.77
C ALA A 112 -2.53 -5.37 5.84
N VAL A 113 -2.62 -4.88 7.08
CA VAL A 113 -3.24 -5.64 8.18
C VAL A 113 -4.71 -5.90 7.90
N ALA A 114 -5.45 -4.90 7.43
CA ALA A 114 -6.87 -5.04 7.11
C ALA A 114 -7.11 -6.08 6.01
N SER A 115 -6.38 -5.99 4.88
CA SER A 115 -6.54 -6.90 3.74
C SER A 115 -6.18 -8.35 4.10
N VAL A 116 -5.08 -8.57 4.82
CA VAL A 116 -4.67 -9.90 5.29
C VAL A 116 -5.69 -10.46 6.29
N SER A 117 -6.16 -9.65 7.24
CA SER A 117 -7.14 -10.09 8.24
C SER A 117 -8.48 -10.48 7.60
N VAL A 118 -8.98 -9.66 6.66
CA VAL A 118 -10.21 -9.96 5.93
C VAL A 118 -10.02 -11.21 5.06
N MET A 119 -8.89 -11.36 4.39
CA MET A 119 -8.58 -12.57 3.60
C MET A 119 -8.56 -13.83 4.48
N ALA A 120 -7.98 -13.75 5.68
CA ALA A 120 -7.88 -14.87 6.61
C ALA A 120 -9.25 -15.33 7.10
N LEU A 121 -10.14 -14.37 7.41
CA LEU A 121 -11.47 -14.63 7.93
C LEU A 121 -12.48 -15.04 6.85
N ALA A 122 -12.43 -14.38 5.69
CA ALA A 122 -13.42 -14.58 4.63
C ALA A 122 -13.09 -15.74 3.69
N VAL A 123 -11.80 -16.01 3.44
CA VAL A 123 -11.36 -16.94 2.39
C VAL A 123 -10.66 -18.15 2.98
N ASN A 124 -9.44 -17.98 3.52
CA ASN A 124 -8.70 -18.96 4.31
C ASN A 124 -7.32 -18.43 4.75
N GLY A 125 -6.71 -19.11 5.72
CA GLY A 125 -5.38 -18.74 6.23
C GLY A 125 -4.22 -18.91 5.25
N VAL A 126 -4.30 -19.84 4.28
CA VAL A 126 -3.22 -20.04 3.29
C VAL A 126 -3.15 -18.86 2.32
N ALA A 127 -4.30 -18.43 1.79
CA ALA A 127 -4.42 -17.27 0.91
C ALA A 127 -3.98 -15.98 1.63
N ALA A 128 -4.36 -15.83 2.90
CA ALA A 128 -3.92 -14.70 3.72
C ALA A 128 -2.40 -14.71 3.97
N GLY A 129 -1.81 -15.88 4.23
CA GLY A 129 -0.37 -16.04 4.38
C GLY A 129 0.40 -15.68 3.11
N LEU A 130 -0.08 -16.12 1.95
CA LEU A 130 0.51 -15.77 0.65
C LEU A 130 0.40 -14.27 0.35
N LEU A 131 -0.75 -13.65 0.68
CA LEU A 131 -0.94 -12.21 0.54
C LEU A 131 0.05 -11.45 1.44
N ALA A 132 0.15 -11.83 2.71
CA ALA A 132 1.08 -11.22 3.66
C ALA A 132 2.55 -11.36 3.21
N PHE A 133 2.93 -12.54 2.71
CA PHE A 133 4.26 -12.78 2.16
C PHE A 133 4.54 -11.89 0.95
N THR A 134 3.57 -11.73 0.06
CA THR A 134 3.70 -10.86 -1.11
C THR A 134 3.88 -9.40 -0.70
N ILE A 135 3.12 -8.91 0.28
CA ILE A 135 3.26 -7.55 0.81
C ILE A 135 4.64 -7.34 1.44
N PHE A 136 5.16 -8.34 2.15
CA PHE A 136 6.46 -8.26 2.80
C PHE A 136 7.64 -8.26 1.82
N PHE A 137 7.53 -9.00 0.72
CA PHE A 137 8.64 -9.14 -0.25
C PHE A 137 8.70 -8.03 -1.31
N TYR A 138 7.59 -7.32 -1.51
CA TYR A 138 7.44 -6.27 -2.52
C TYR A 138 8.33 -5.05 -2.26
#